data_AF-A0A6H2DSR4-F1
#
_entry.id   AF-A0A6H2DSR4-F1
#
_cell.length_a   1.000
_cell.length_b   1.000
_cell.length_c   1.000
_cell.angle_alpha   90.00
_cell.angle_beta   90.00
_cell.angle_gamma   90.00
#
_symmetry.space_group_name_H-M   'P 1'
#
loop_
_entity.id
_entity.type
_entity.pdbx_description
1 polymer ?
#
loop_
_entity_poly.entity_id
_entity_poly.type
_entity_poly.pdbx_seq_one_letter_code
_entity_poly.pdbx_strand_id
1 'polypeptide(L)'
;MYPKYKTHILKKQFYALVLLLALLTASLLIWVLIPFGLGIKQTEQTKLLSPEKISQLGSQLATKTLISYLANNLVIIFFLVYLLFLRHKLRAGYVFFICWIIVFITLIALPFYQGSNYYSDVQLITGIFISLISGSIVIALIVFLVQYYIQRQFHYYKWYKIHKGKSR
;
A
#
# COMPACT_ATOMS: atom_id res chain seq x y z
N MET A 1 -4.79 -36.37 -2.99
CA MET A 1 -4.99 -34.96 -2.59
C MET A 1 -4.29 -34.06 -3.61
N TYR A 2 -4.99 -33.10 -4.24
CA TYR A 2 -4.40 -32.23 -5.28
C TYR A 2 -3.41 -31.23 -4.65
N PRO A 3 -2.15 -31.14 -5.12
CA PRO A 3 -1.19 -30.19 -4.59
C PRO A 3 -1.64 -28.75 -4.92
N LYS A 4 -1.79 -27.90 -3.90
CA LYS A 4 -2.11 -26.48 -4.11
C LYS A 4 -0.98 -25.85 -4.93
N TYR A 5 -1.31 -25.32 -6.10
CA TYR A 5 -0.39 -24.51 -6.91
C TYR A 5 0.16 -23.37 -6.05
N LYS A 6 1.45 -23.07 -6.20
CA LYS A 6 2.15 -21.97 -5.54
C LYS A 6 3.26 -21.52 -6.47
N THR A 7 3.47 -20.20 -6.65
CA THR A 7 4.48 -19.66 -7.57
C THR A 7 5.40 -18.67 -6.92
N HIS A 8 6.57 -18.49 -7.52
CA HIS A 8 7.45 -17.37 -7.20
C HIS A 8 7.01 -16.14 -7.95
N ILE A 9 7.20 -14.96 -7.34
CA ILE A 9 7.00 -13.69 -8.03
C ILE A 9 8.07 -13.54 -9.11
N LEU A 10 7.64 -13.16 -10.31
CA LEU A 10 8.55 -12.92 -11.44
C LEU A 10 9.45 -11.72 -11.15
N LYS A 11 10.68 -11.74 -11.67
CA LYS A 11 11.68 -10.68 -11.45
C LYS A 11 11.11 -9.30 -11.79
N LYS A 12 10.40 -9.19 -12.91
CA LYS A 12 9.74 -7.93 -13.36
C LYS A 12 8.68 -7.44 -12.37
N GLN A 13 7.83 -8.34 -11.88
CA GLN A 13 6.77 -8.02 -10.91
C GLN A 13 7.37 -7.54 -9.59
N PHE A 14 8.44 -8.19 -9.13
CA PHE A 14 9.17 -7.80 -7.92
C PHE A 14 9.72 -6.36 -8.03
N TYR A 15 10.48 -6.05 -9.08
CA TYR A 15 11.05 -4.71 -9.24
C TYR A 15 9.99 -3.63 -9.47
N ALA A 16 8.91 -3.94 -10.18
CA ALA A 16 7.79 -3.01 -10.33
C ALA A 16 7.17 -2.64 -8.97
N LEU A 17 6.92 -3.63 -8.11
CA LEU A 17 6.41 -3.37 -6.77
C LEU A 17 7.42 -2.63 -5.90
N VAL A 18 8.71 -2.99 -5.92
CA VAL A 18 9.75 -2.28 -5.16
C VAL A 18 9.83 -0.81 -5.57
N LEU A 19 9.77 -0.51 -6.88
CA LEU A 19 9.76 0.86 -7.38
C LEU A 19 8.53 1.64 -6.87
N LEU A 20 7.34 1.05 -6.95
CA LEU A 20 6.12 1.67 -6.43
C LEU A 20 6.20 1.93 -4.93
N LEU A 21 6.79 1.00 -4.15
CA LEU A 21 7.00 1.19 -2.71
C LEU A 21 7.99 2.30 -2.40
N ALA A 22 9.08 2.41 -3.18
CA ALA A 22 10.04 3.49 -3.02
C ALA A 22 9.39 4.86 -3.30
N LEU A 23 8.60 4.96 -4.37
CA LEU A 23 7.83 6.16 -4.70
C LEU A 23 6.82 6.50 -3.59
N LEU A 24 6.08 5.49 -3.10
CA LEU A 24 5.11 5.67 -2.01
C LEU A 24 5.79 6.18 -0.74
N THR A 25 6.94 5.62 -0.39
CA THR A 25 7.72 6.01 0.80
C THR A 25 8.19 7.46 0.67
N ALA A 26 8.68 7.86 -0.50
CA ALA A 26 9.07 9.24 -0.77
C ALA A 26 7.88 10.22 -0.66
N SER A 27 6.73 9.87 -1.24
CA SER A 27 5.52 10.70 -1.14
C SER A 27 5.00 10.81 0.29
N LEU A 28 5.05 9.73 1.07
CA LEU A 28 4.68 9.74 2.49
C LEU A 28 5.65 10.59 3.33
N LEU A 29 6.95 10.59 3.00
CA LEU A 29 7.94 11.43 3.67
C LEU A 29 7.63 12.91 3.42
N ILE A 30 7.35 13.28 2.17
CA ILE A 30 6.91 14.65 1.83
C ILE A 30 5.65 15.01 2.62
N TRP A 31 4.65 14.12 2.64
CA TRP A 31 3.38 14.33 3.35
C TRP A 31 3.58 14.68 4.84
N VAL A 32 4.49 13.98 5.51
CA VAL A 32 4.79 14.24 6.94
C VAL A 32 5.56 15.51 7.16
N LEU A 33 6.44 15.89 6.24
CA LEU A 33 7.23 17.10 6.38
C LEU A 33 6.40 18.37 6.17
N ILE A 34 5.27 18.29 5.46
CA ILE A 34 4.44 19.48 5.18
C ILE A 34 4.02 20.22 6.46
N PRO A 35 3.42 19.58 7.48
CA PRO A 35 3.09 20.26 8.74
C PRO A 35 4.27 20.94 9.44
N PHE A 36 5.49 20.42 9.29
CA PHE A 36 6.70 20.99 9.90
C PHE A 36 7.30 22.14 9.10
N GLY A 37 7.22 22.10 7.76
CA GLY A 37 7.79 23.12 6.89
C GLY A 37 6.84 24.29 6.59
N LEU A 38 5.57 23.98 6.29
CA LEU A 38 4.56 24.96 5.87
C LEU A 38 3.56 25.34 6.98
N GLY A 39 3.62 24.66 8.13
CA GLY A 39 2.69 24.84 9.23
C GLY A 39 1.30 24.27 8.95
N ILE A 40 0.37 24.51 9.87
CA ILE A 40 -1.01 24.04 9.79
C ILE A 40 -1.87 25.18 9.24
N LYS A 41 -2.70 24.88 8.24
CA LYS A 41 -3.64 25.85 7.65
C LYS A 41 -4.59 26.33 8.75
N GLN A 42 -4.53 27.62 9.10
CA GLN A 42 -5.44 28.21 10.06
C GLN A 42 -6.81 28.43 9.39
N THR A 43 -7.82 27.68 9.82
CA THR A 43 -9.22 27.97 9.49
C THR A 43 -9.73 29.18 10.29
N GLU A 44 -10.79 29.82 9.81
CA GLU A 44 -11.49 30.95 10.48
C GLU A 44 -11.79 30.64 11.96
N GLN A 45 -12.11 29.38 12.29
CA GLN A 45 -12.36 28.89 13.64
C GLN A 45 -11.11 28.84 14.54
N THR A 46 -9.92 28.62 13.98
CA THR A 46 -8.66 28.60 14.73
C THR A 46 -8.08 30.00 15.01
N LYS A 47 -8.50 31.03 14.26
CA LYS A 47 -8.08 32.43 14.49
C LYS A 47 -8.64 33.03 15.78
N LEU A 48 -9.69 32.43 16.34
CA LEU A 48 -10.35 32.88 17.59
C LEU A 48 -9.75 32.23 18.86
N LEU A 49 -8.78 31.34 18.73
CA LEU A 49 -8.19 30.59 19.85
C LEU A 49 -6.98 31.33 20.45
N SER A 50 -6.75 31.15 21.76
CA SER A 50 -5.55 31.68 22.40
C SER A 50 -4.28 31.04 21.81
N PRO A 51 -3.14 31.76 21.80
CA PRO A 51 -1.87 31.25 21.27
C PRO A 51 -1.45 29.90 21.88
N GLU A 52 -1.74 29.69 23.18
CA GLU A 52 -1.42 28.44 23.87
C GLU A 52 -2.26 27.26 23.36
N LYS A 53 -3.55 27.48 23.08
CA LYS A 53 -4.43 26.45 22.49
C LYS A 53 -4.02 26.11 21.06
N ILE A 54 -3.58 27.10 20.28
CA ILE A 54 -3.06 26.88 18.93
C ILE A 54 -1.78 26.04 18.97
N SER A 55 -0.87 26.32 19.91
CA SER A 55 0.36 25.54 20.10
C SER A 55 0.07 24.08 20.51
N GLN A 56 -0.85 23.86 21.45
CA GLN A 56 -1.28 22.52 21.85
C GLN A 56 -1.92 21.73 20.69
N LEU A 57 -2.82 22.35 19.93
CA LEU A 57 -3.45 21.74 18.75
C LEU A 57 -2.40 21.38 17.70
N GLY A 58 -1.42 22.26 17.47
CA GLY A 58 -0.34 22.01 16.52
C GLY A 58 0.53 20.82 16.91
N SER A 59 0.91 20.74 18.19
CA SER A 59 1.66 19.60 18.73
C SER A 59 0.90 18.28 18.60
N GLN A 60 -0.41 18.27 18.90
CA GLN A 60 -1.25 17.08 18.77
C GLN A 60 -1.39 16.63 17.31
N LEU A 61 -1.59 17.56 16.37
CA LEU A 61 -1.68 17.27 14.94
C LEU A 61 -0.36 16.73 14.39
N ALA A 62 0.77 17.35 14.75
CA ALA A 62 2.10 16.88 14.37
C ALA A 62 2.37 15.46 14.89
N THR A 63 2.06 15.21 16.16
CA THR A 63 2.25 13.89 16.79
C THR A 63 1.38 12.81 16.12
N LYS A 64 0.08 13.10 15.88
CA LYS A 64 -0.82 12.18 15.16
C LYS A 64 -0.33 11.87 13.74
N THR A 65 0.14 12.88 13.03
CA THR A 65 0.64 12.74 11.66
C THR A 65 1.91 11.88 11.64
N LEU A 66 2.82 12.10 12.60
CA LEU A 66 4.05 11.33 12.74
C LEU A 66 3.79 9.86 13.12
N ILE A 67 2.87 9.61 14.05
CA ILE A 67 2.45 8.23 14.41
C ILE A 67 1.83 7.53 13.21
N SER A 68 0.92 8.20 12.49
CA SER A 68 0.29 7.65 11.28
C SER A 68 1.34 7.28 10.23
N TYR A 69 2.33 8.14 10.02
CA TYR A 69 3.44 7.83 9.12
C TYR A 69 4.28 6.64 9.54
N LEU A 70 4.65 6.54 10.83
CA LEU A 70 5.41 5.41 11.33
C LEU A 70 4.63 4.10 11.13
N ALA A 71 3.32 4.10 11.42
CA ALA A 71 2.45 2.96 11.19
C ALA A 71 2.41 2.57 9.69
N ASN A 72 2.22 3.53 8.80
CA ASN A 72 2.19 3.29 7.35
C ASN A 72 3.54 2.78 6.82
N ASN A 73 4.65 3.32 7.32
CA ASN A 73 5.98 2.83 6.95
C ASN A 73 6.23 1.41 7.43
N LEU A 74 5.80 1.06 8.65
CA LEU A 74 5.89 -0.32 9.13
C LEU A 74 5.13 -1.27 8.20
N VAL A 75 3.92 -0.90 7.78
CA VAL A 75 3.14 -1.68 6.80
C VAL A 75 3.90 -1.86 5.48
N ILE A 76 4.50 -0.79 4.94
CA ILE A 76 5.31 -0.83 3.71
C ILE A 76 6.54 -1.73 3.89
N ILE A 77 7.25 -1.61 5.02
CA ILE A 77 8.41 -2.43 5.34
C ILE A 77 8.01 -3.90 5.46
N PHE A 78 6.92 -4.22 6.15
CA PHE A 78 6.41 -5.59 6.22
C PHE A 78 6.09 -6.14 4.84
N PHE A 79 5.44 -5.35 3.98
CA PHE A 79 5.16 -5.77 2.62
C PHE A 79 6.45 -6.03 1.82
N LEU A 80 7.45 -5.15 1.93
CA LEU A 80 8.75 -5.31 1.29
C LEU A 80 9.46 -6.58 1.76
N VAL A 81 9.47 -6.83 3.06
CA VAL A 81 10.04 -8.06 3.66
C VAL A 81 9.32 -9.29 3.09
N TYR A 82 8.00 -9.28 3.03
CA TYR A 82 7.23 -10.36 2.41
C TYR A 82 7.56 -10.54 0.92
N LEU A 83 7.72 -9.46 0.15
CA LEU A 83 8.13 -9.54 -1.26
C LEU A 83 9.52 -10.16 -1.42
N LEU A 84 10.48 -9.80 -0.57
CA LEU A 84 11.81 -10.41 -0.54
C LEU A 84 11.71 -11.91 -0.27
N PHE A 85 10.90 -12.32 0.72
CA PHE A 85 10.68 -13.74 0.98
C PHE A 85 10.03 -14.44 -0.21
N LEU A 86 9.01 -13.87 -0.85
CA LEU A 86 8.34 -14.45 -2.03
C LEU A 86 9.24 -14.54 -3.27
N ARG A 87 10.26 -13.69 -3.35
CA ARG A 87 11.26 -13.74 -4.41
C ARG A 87 12.24 -14.89 -4.22
N HIS A 88 12.67 -15.16 -2.98
CA HIS A 88 13.81 -16.03 -2.71
C HIS A 88 13.48 -17.37 -2.03
N LYS A 89 12.46 -17.44 -1.18
CA LYS A 89 12.21 -18.61 -0.31
C LYS A 89 10.76 -19.09 -0.33
N LEU A 90 9.81 -18.17 -0.30
CA LEU A 90 8.39 -18.47 -0.21
C LEU A 90 7.73 -18.44 -1.59
N ARG A 91 6.51 -18.98 -1.65
CA ARG A 91 5.66 -18.94 -2.84
C ARG A 91 4.34 -18.25 -2.49
N ALA A 92 3.84 -17.44 -3.40
CA ALA A 92 2.64 -16.64 -3.20
C ALA A 92 1.39 -17.53 -3.33
N GLY A 93 0.36 -17.18 -2.56
CA GLY A 93 -0.97 -17.78 -2.64
C GLY A 93 -2.05 -16.69 -2.53
N TYR A 94 -3.33 -17.05 -2.72
CA TYR A 94 -4.44 -16.09 -2.74
C TYR A 94 -4.50 -15.18 -1.51
N VAL A 95 -4.30 -15.75 -0.32
CA VAL A 95 -4.35 -15.01 0.95
C VAL A 95 -3.35 -13.85 0.95
N PHE A 96 -2.14 -14.06 0.42
CA PHE A 96 -1.15 -13.00 0.30
C PHE A 96 -1.70 -11.83 -0.53
N PHE A 97 -2.17 -12.09 -1.74
CA PHE A 97 -2.68 -11.03 -2.62
C PHE A 97 -3.89 -10.32 -2.01
N ILE A 98 -4.87 -11.07 -1.49
CA ILE A 98 -6.11 -10.50 -0.94
C ILE A 98 -5.81 -9.63 0.28
N CYS A 99 -5.00 -10.10 1.23
CA CYS A 99 -4.64 -9.34 2.42
C CYS A 99 -3.96 -8.02 2.04
N TRP A 100 -2.96 -8.07 1.15
CA TRP A 100 -2.24 -6.86 0.76
C TRP A 100 -3.05 -5.91 -0.11
N ILE A 101 -3.96 -6.41 -0.95
CA ILE A 101 -4.92 -5.55 -1.67
C ILE A 101 -5.76 -4.74 -0.68
N ILE A 102 -6.33 -5.39 0.34
CA ILE A 102 -7.15 -4.71 1.36
C ILE A 102 -6.34 -3.63 2.07
N VAL A 103 -5.11 -3.96 2.49
CA VAL A 103 -4.21 -3.01 3.16
C VAL A 103 -3.92 -1.81 2.24
N PHE A 104 -3.54 -2.02 0.99
CA PHE A 104 -3.25 -0.90 0.09
C PHE A 104 -4.49 -0.08 -0.30
N ILE A 105 -5.70 -0.66 -0.29
CA ILE A 105 -6.94 0.11 -0.43
C ILE A 105 -7.09 1.12 0.71
N THR A 106 -6.77 0.75 1.96
CA THR A 106 -6.82 1.71 3.08
C THR A 106 -5.82 2.86 2.92
N LEU A 107 -4.67 2.60 2.30
CA LEU A 107 -3.66 3.64 1.99
C LEU A 107 -4.10 4.60 0.89
N ILE A 108 -5.01 4.20 0.00
CA ILE A 108 -5.62 5.10 -1.01
C ILE A 108 -6.49 6.15 -0.33
N ALA A 109 -7.32 5.75 0.64
CA ALA A 109 -8.22 6.68 1.33
C ALA A 109 -7.51 7.53 2.40
N LEU A 110 -6.32 7.10 2.84
CA LEU A 110 -5.62 7.69 3.97
C LEU A 110 -5.38 9.21 3.84
N PRO A 111 -4.96 9.77 2.71
CA PRO A 111 -4.74 11.22 2.62
C PRO A 111 -6.01 12.04 2.81
N PHE A 112 -7.20 11.48 2.57
CA PHE A 112 -8.46 12.22 2.52
C PHE A 112 -9.39 11.96 3.71
N TYR A 113 -8.94 11.24 4.74
CA TYR A 113 -9.81 10.82 5.85
C TYR A 113 -10.44 11.99 6.65
N GLN A 114 -9.77 13.14 6.73
CA GLN A 114 -10.29 14.34 7.40
C GLN A 114 -11.17 15.23 6.50
N GLY A 115 -11.29 14.88 5.22
CA GLY A 115 -11.93 15.73 4.20
C GLY A 115 -10.96 16.74 3.58
N SER A 116 -11.15 17.05 2.30
CA SER A 116 -10.26 17.90 1.49
C SER A 116 -10.18 19.35 1.95
N ASN A 117 -11.20 19.84 2.65
CA ASN A 117 -11.35 21.26 2.99
C ASN A 117 -10.31 21.76 4.01
N TYR A 118 -9.72 20.85 4.78
CA TYR A 118 -8.75 21.18 5.84
C TYR A 118 -7.30 21.13 5.37
N TYR A 119 -7.06 20.74 4.13
CA TYR A 119 -5.71 20.60 3.59
C TYR A 119 -5.26 21.84 2.81
N SER A 120 -3.95 22.08 2.82
CA SER A 120 -3.30 22.99 1.88
C SER A 120 -3.25 22.38 0.48
N ASP A 121 -3.06 23.20 -0.55
CA ASP A 121 -2.96 22.72 -1.94
C ASP A 121 -1.80 21.73 -2.11
N VAL A 122 -0.68 21.98 -1.42
CA VAL A 122 0.49 21.08 -1.41
C VAL A 122 0.15 19.73 -0.77
N GLN A 123 -0.61 19.73 0.34
CA GLN A 123 -1.12 18.49 0.93
C GLN A 123 -2.04 17.78 -0.03
N LEU A 124 -3.02 18.46 -0.63
CA LEU A 124 -3.93 17.85 -1.60
C LEU A 124 -3.19 17.19 -2.76
N ILE A 125 -2.24 17.89 -3.39
CA ILE A 125 -1.43 17.35 -4.48
C ILE A 125 -0.66 16.10 -4.00
N THR A 126 0.02 16.19 -2.86
CA THR A 126 0.78 15.06 -2.30
C THR A 126 -0.14 13.87 -1.97
N GLY A 127 -1.34 14.14 -1.46
CA GLY A 127 -2.35 13.13 -1.16
C GLY A 127 -2.89 12.43 -2.39
N ILE A 128 -3.10 13.17 -3.49
CA ILE A 128 -3.45 12.60 -4.80
C ILE A 128 -2.33 11.66 -5.27
N PHE A 129 -1.06 12.07 -5.17
CA PHE A 129 0.07 11.21 -5.54
C PHE A 129 0.14 9.93 -4.71
N ILE A 130 -0.01 10.01 -3.39
CA ILE A 130 -0.06 8.84 -2.49
C ILE A 130 -1.18 7.87 -2.92
N SER A 131 -2.34 8.42 -3.25
CA SER A 131 -3.53 7.65 -3.65
C SER A 131 -3.32 6.97 -5.00
N LEU A 132 -2.75 7.66 -5.98
CA LEU A 132 -2.43 7.11 -7.30
C LEU A 132 -1.39 6.00 -7.24
N ILE A 133 -0.32 6.19 -6.46
CA ILE A 133 0.72 5.17 -6.28
C ILE A 133 0.15 3.95 -5.56
N SER A 134 -0.60 4.15 -4.47
CA SER A 134 -1.26 3.05 -3.74
C SER A 134 -2.26 2.30 -4.62
N GLY A 135 -3.05 3.02 -5.42
CA GLY A 135 -3.96 2.45 -6.41
C GLY A 135 -3.22 1.64 -7.47
N SER A 136 -2.06 2.11 -7.93
CA SER A 136 -1.21 1.37 -8.87
C SER A 136 -0.69 0.07 -8.28
N ILE A 137 -0.34 0.04 -6.99
CA ILE A 137 0.04 -1.19 -6.26
C ILE A 137 -1.15 -2.15 -6.21
N VAL A 138 -2.36 -1.67 -5.89
CA VAL A 138 -3.59 -2.49 -5.86
C VAL A 138 -3.85 -3.12 -7.24
N ILE A 139 -3.81 -2.31 -8.30
CA ILE A 139 -4.00 -2.80 -9.68
C ILE A 139 -2.95 -3.86 -10.02
N ALA A 140 -1.68 -3.61 -9.72
CA ALA A 140 -0.61 -4.58 -9.95
C ALA A 140 -0.85 -5.90 -9.21
N LEU A 141 -1.25 -5.85 -7.94
CA LEU A 141 -1.58 -7.03 -7.14
C LEU A 141 -2.77 -7.80 -7.70
N ILE A 142 -3.82 -7.11 -8.17
CA ILE A 142 -4.98 -7.74 -8.83
C ILE A 142 -4.55 -8.43 -10.13
N VAL A 143 -3.75 -7.77 -10.96
CA VAL A 143 -3.22 -8.37 -12.21
C VAL A 143 -2.41 -9.62 -11.89
N PHE A 144 -1.56 -9.60 -10.86
CA PHE A 144 -0.76 -10.76 -10.46
C PHE A 144 -1.63 -11.87 -9.89
N LEU A 145 -2.69 -11.53 -9.16
CA LEU A 145 -3.69 -12.48 -8.68
C LEU A 145 -4.40 -13.21 -9.83
N VAL A 146 -4.79 -12.48 -10.88
CA VAL A 146 -5.42 -13.06 -12.07
C VAL A 146 -4.43 -13.96 -12.83
N GLN A 147 -3.19 -13.50 -13.03
CA GLN A 147 -2.14 -14.33 -13.65
C GLN A 147 -1.91 -15.63 -12.87
N TYR A 148 -1.86 -15.53 -11.54
CA TYR A 148 -1.74 -16.69 -10.67
C TYR A 148 -2.95 -17.64 -10.77
N TYR A 149 -4.16 -17.09 -10.84
CA TYR A 149 -5.38 -17.87 -11.04
C TYR A 149 -5.34 -18.67 -12.34
N ILE A 150 -4.99 -18.02 -13.45
CA ILE A 150 -4.87 -18.64 -14.77
C ILE A 150 -3.83 -19.76 -14.74
N GLN A 151 -2.64 -19.49 -14.20
CA GLN A 151 -1.57 -20.49 -14.11
C GLN A 151 -1.97 -21.71 -13.26
N ARG A 152 -2.77 -21.50 -12.20
CA ARG A 152 -3.31 -22.59 -11.39
C ARG A 152 -4.28 -23.47 -12.17
N GLN A 153 -5.14 -22.90 -13.01
CA GLN A 153 -6.06 -23.67 -13.85
C GLN A 153 -5.30 -24.54 -14.85
N PHE A 154 -4.26 -23.99 -15.48
CA PHE A 154 -3.38 -24.78 -16.36
C PHE A 154 -2.65 -25.90 -15.61
N HIS A 155 -2.18 -25.66 -14.39
CA HIS A 155 -1.56 -26.70 -13.56
C HIS A 155 -2.55 -27.82 -13.22
N TYR A 156 -3.78 -27.46 -12.86
CA TYR A 156 -4.85 -28.41 -12.58
C TYR A 156 -5.17 -29.28 -13.80
N TYR A 157 -5.32 -28.65 -14.97
CA TYR A 157 -5.57 -29.36 -16.22
C TYR A 157 -4.43 -30.33 -16.58
N LYS A 158 -3.17 -29.89 -16.48
CA LYS A 158 -2.00 -30.76 -16.71
C LYS A 158 -1.98 -31.94 -15.74
N TRP A 159 -2.23 -31.69 -14.46
CA TRP A 159 -2.28 -32.75 -13.44
C TRP A 159 -3.37 -33.77 -13.76
N TYR A 160 -4.58 -33.31 -14.10
CA TYR A 160 -5.70 -34.17 -14.49
C TYR A 160 -5.39 -35.00 -15.74
N LYS A 161 -4.83 -34.39 -16.80
CA LYS A 161 -4.45 -35.08 -18.04
C LYS A 161 -3.41 -36.18 -17.78
N ILE A 162 -2.40 -35.91 -16.95
CA ILE A 162 -1.33 -36.88 -16.64
C ILE A 162 -1.86 -38.08 -15.84
N HIS A 163 -2.78 -37.86 -14.88
CA HIS A 163 -3.24 -38.91 -13.98
C HIS A 163 -4.43 -39.71 -14.54
N LYS A 164 -5.29 -39.11 -15.37
CA LYS A 164 -6.32 -39.87 -16.10
C LYS A 164 -5.81 -40.48 -17.42
N GLY A 165 -4.80 -39.89 -18.05
CA GLY A 165 -4.23 -40.40 -19.29
C GLY A 165 -3.37 -41.66 -19.14
N LYS A 166 -2.93 -42.00 -17.91
CA LYS A 166 -2.18 -43.23 -17.60
C LYS A 166 -3.05 -44.43 -17.21
N SER A 167 -4.38 -44.27 -17.20
CA SER A 167 -5.34 -45.30 -16.80
C SER A 167 -5.94 -46.06 -18.01
N ARG A 168 -5.35 -45.95 -19.19
CA ARG A 168 -5.70 -46.74 -20.38
C ARG A 168 -4.44 -47.34 -20.96
#